data_AF-K0RVC9-F1
#
_entry.id   AF-K0RVC9-F1
#
_cell.length_a   1.000
_cell.length_b   1.000
_cell.length_c   1.000
_cell.angle_alpha   90.00
_cell.angle_beta   90.00
_cell.angle_gamma   90.00
#
_symmetry.space_group_name_H-M   'P 1'
#
loop_
_entity.id
_entity.type
_entity.pdbx_description
1 polymer ?
#
loop_
_entity_poly.entity_id
_entity_poly.type
_entity_poly.pdbx_seq_one_letter_code
_entity_poly.pdbx_strand_id
1 'polypeptide(L)'
;MQGLGTTTRTVSDGTRKAELGGKEPVLEEHGQRTSRAGDTSTGEAGGGGAPSAYAIDPTWSMPRNKKYEPRLRELMQYVHRCEEPYEKGTTFTREQLLELKPEHIEGWLKMKAYGTDCPDIENGDRPIHARSSSLENSKKSVSFFMPNKYPQWCNGQGNPTKSSLLAEMIKDVKLFEVRGEGSESKAKRQERNVTAAGGTKQKYYRCNHVWKIIKRLINSGHNHHMACNKIHQVYGHDLSVTKIIAALIREKHRYMPFDCHPNLRV
;
A
#
# COMPACT_ATOMS: atom_id res chain seq x y z
N MET A 1 63.36 -11.68 4.13
CA MET A 1 62.03 -11.51 3.52
C MET A 1 61.26 -10.50 4.34
N GLN A 2 60.62 -9.57 3.64
CA GLN A 2 60.05 -8.32 4.16
C GLN A 2 58.84 -8.61 5.08
N GLY A 3 58.82 -7.99 6.27
CA GLY A 3 57.70 -7.99 7.20
C GLY A 3 57.42 -6.56 7.63
N LEU A 4 56.37 -5.98 7.06
CA LEU A 4 56.00 -4.57 7.16
C LEU A 4 55.24 -4.27 8.46
N GLY A 5 55.72 -3.25 9.18
CA GLY A 5 54.94 -2.13 9.71
C GLY A 5 53.78 -2.40 10.67
N THR A 6 54.07 -2.42 11.96
CA THR A 6 53.12 -2.04 13.02
C THR A 6 53.09 -0.52 13.13
N THR A 7 51.94 0.14 12.95
CA THR A 7 51.74 1.52 13.38
C THR A 7 50.30 1.71 13.85
N THR A 8 50.18 1.81 15.17
CA THR A 8 49.06 2.36 15.93
C THR A 8 48.88 3.84 15.63
N ARG A 9 47.64 4.29 15.44
CA ARG A 9 47.26 5.71 15.60
C ARG A 9 45.81 5.87 16.09
N THR A 10 45.71 6.05 17.40
CA THR A 10 44.97 7.11 18.12
C THR A 10 43.58 7.51 17.62
N VAL A 11 42.58 7.09 18.41
CA VAL A 11 41.23 7.64 18.50
C VAL A 11 41.31 9.07 19.03
N SER A 12 40.68 10.02 18.34
CA SER A 12 40.44 11.37 18.87
C SER A 12 38.94 11.56 19.11
N ASP A 13 38.67 11.89 20.37
CA ASP A 13 37.41 12.17 21.01
C ASP A 13 36.84 13.52 20.52
N GLY A 14 35.53 13.56 20.32
CA GLY A 14 34.82 14.67 19.69
C GLY A 14 33.44 14.86 20.30
N THR A 15 33.40 14.94 21.63
CA THR A 15 32.24 15.33 22.44
C THR A 15 31.69 16.69 21.98
N ARG A 16 30.46 16.73 21.45
CA ARG A 16 29.66 17.96 21.35
C ARG A 16 28.58 17.94 22.44
N LYS A 17 28.69 18.89 23.36
CA LYS A 17 27.71 19.18 24.40
C LYS A 17 26.42 19.70 23.77
N ALA A 18 25.28 19.12 24.15
CA ALA A 18 23.98 19.74 24.04
C ALA A 18 23.63 20.30 25.43
N GLU A 19 23.52 21.62 25.52
CA GLU A 19 23.08 22.30 26.74
C GLU A 19 21.58 22.09 26.97
N LEU A 20 21.28 21.86 28.25
CA LEU A 20 19.97 21.75 28.86
C LEU A 20 19.36 23.14 29.03
N GLY A 21 18.12 23.30 28.58
CA GLY A 21 17.26 24.44 28.91
C GLY A 21 15.94 23.94 29.45
N GLY A 22 15.87 23.66 30.75
CA GLY A 22 14.66 23.24 31.44
C GLY A 22 13.74 24.42 31.75
N LYS A 23 12.44 24.22 31.54
CA LYS A 23 11.34 24.95 32.18
C LYS A 23 10.13 24.02 32.34
N GLU A 24 10.06 23.37 33.49
CA GLU A 24 8.83 23.13 34.26
C GLU A 24 8.91 24.10 35.46
N PRO A 25 7.85 24.47 36.20
CA PRO A 25 6.57 23.75 36.36
C PRO A 25 5.33 24.69 36.34
N VAL A 26 4.10 24.15 36.41
CA VAL A 26 3.03 24.61 37.33
C VAL A 26 1.99 23.49 37.45
N LEU A 27 1.94 22.88 38.64
CA LEU A 27 0.82 22.12 39.16
C LEU A 27 -0.20 23.13 39.72
N GLU A 28 -1.42 23.11 39.22
CA GLU A 28 -2.57 23.72 39.90
C GLU A 28 -3.51 22.62 40.37
N GLU A 29 -3.47 22.40 41.68
CA GLU A 29 -4.43 21.60 42.43
C GLU A 29 -5.50 22.54 43.01
N HIS A 30 -6.75 22.39 42.60
CA HIS A 30 -7.97 22.87 43.28
C HIS A 30 -9.10 21.94 42.81
N GLY A 31 -9.98 21.33 43.59
CA GLY A 31 -10.26 21.32 45.02
C GLY A 31 -11.66 20.68 45.18
N GLN A 32 -11.77 19.71 46.08
CA GLN A 32 -12.97 19.26 46.81
C GLN A 32 -14.29 18.88 46.08
N ARG A 33 -14.58 17.56 46.18
CA ARG A 33 -15.71 16.95 46.92
C ARG A 33 -17.07 17.68 46.89
N THR A 34 -18.04 17.07 46.20
CA THR A 34 -19.38 16.83 46.79
C THR A 34 -19.90 15.45 46.40
N SER A 35 -20.02 14.59 47.41
CA SER A 35 -20.88 13.41 47.40
C SER A 35 -22.34 13.82 47.47
N ARG A 36 -23.22 13.25 46.62
CA ARG A 36 -24.64 13.13 46.95
C ARG A 36 -25.19 11.79 46.45
N ALA A 37 -25.57 10.97 47.41
CA ALA A 37 -26.35 9.77 47.22
C ALA A 37 -27.84 10.10 47.06
N GLY A 38 -28.55 9.17 46.40
CA GLY A 38 -30.02 9.03 46.40
C GLY A 38 -30.71 9.68 45.21
N ASP A 39 -31.24 8.89 44.28
CA ASP A 39 -32.60 8.39 44.47
C ASP A 39 -32.94 7.24 43.50
N THR A 40 -33.65 6.25 44.04
CA THR A 40 -34.21 5.13 43.30
C THR A 40 -35.56 5.57 42.71
N SER A 41 -35.66 5.67 41.39
CA SER A 41 -36.96 5.72 40.72
C SER A 41 -37.01 4.66 39.62
N THR A 42 -37.71 3.59 39.95
CA THR A 42 -38.23 2.56 39.04
C THR A 42 -38.97 3.25 37.90
N GLY A 43 -38.36 3.25 36.72
CA GLY A 43 -38.97 3.72 35.48
C GLY A 43 -38.97 2.57 34.49
N GLU A 44 -40.12 1.89 34.36
CA GLU A 44 -40.41 1.02 33.23
C GLU A 44 -40.42 1.85 31.95
N ALA A 45 -39.25 1.98 31.33
CA ALA A 45 -39.14 2.53 29.98
C ALA A 45 -39.14 1.35 29.01
N GLY A 46 -40.32 1.09 28.43
CA GLY A 46 -40.47 0.37 27.17
C GLY A 46 -39.74 1.12 26.07
N GLY A 47 -38.41 1.03 26.05
CA GLY A 47 -37.56 1.53 25.00
C GLY A 47 -37.66 0.57 23.82
N GLY A 48 -38.49 0.92 22.84
CA GLY A 48 -38.32 0.43 21.48
C GLY A 48 -36.98 0.92 20.94
N GLY A 49 -35.89 0.30 21.41
CA GLY A 49 -34.56 0.54 20.90
C GLY A 49 -34.56 0.20 19.43
N ALA A 50 -34.11 1.14 18.60
CA ALA A 50 -33.82 0.84 17.20
C ALA A 50 -33.02 -0.48 17.18
N PRO A 51 -33.44 -1.48 16.37
CA PRO A 51 -32.73 -2.74 16.31
C PRO A 51 -31.26 -2.41 16.08
N SER A 52 -30.39 -2.93 16.96
CA SER A 52 -28.94 -2.78 16.82
C SER A 52 -28.58 -3.01 15.34
N ALA A 53 -27.65 -2.23 14.78
CA ALA A 53 -27.17 -2.48 13.41
C ALA A 53 -26.59 -3.91 13.23
N TYR A 54 -26.43 -4.65 14.34
CA TYR A 54 -26.01 -6.03 14.46
C TYR A 54 -27.12 -6.99 14.92
N ALA A 55 -28.39 -6.54 14.94
CA ALA A 55 -29.53 -7.34 15.36
C ALA A 55 -29.55 -8.68 14.61
N ILE A 56 -29.90 -9.73 15.35
CA ILE A 56 -29.96 -11.08 14.85
C ILE A 56 -31.08 -11.13 13.81
N ASP A 57 -30.73 -11.25 12.54
CA ASP A 57 -31.68 -11.65 11.50
C ASP A 57 -31.86 -13.16 11.59
N PRO A 58 -33.01 -13.66 12.10
CA PRO A 58 -33.26 -15.09 12.26
C PRO A 58 -33.44 -15.79 10.91
N THR A 59 -33.61 -15.03 9.82
CA THR A 59 -33.81 -15.54 8.46
C THR A 59 -32.50 -15.67 7.68
N TRP A 60 -31.37 -15.25 8.26
CA TRP A 60 -30.09 -15.31 7.59
C TRP A 60 -29.65 -16.75 7.36
N SER A 61 -29.41 -17.10 6.10
CA SER A 61 -28.78 -18.35 5.70
C SER A 61 -27.40 -18.09 5.09
N MET A 62 -26.42 -18.94 5.38
CA MET A 62 -25.07 -18.81 4.82
C MET A 62 -25.11 -18.78 3.27
N PRO A 63 -24.60 -17.71 2.62
CA PRO A 63 -24.61 -17.62 1.17
C PRO A 63 -23.72 -18.70 0.55
N ARG A 64 -24.02 -19.13 -0.68
CA ARG A 64 -23.27 -20.20 -1.36
C ARG A 64 -22.40 -19.65 -2.48
N ASN A 65 -21.16 -20.13 -2.55
CA ASN A 65 -20.23 -19.79 -3.63
C ASN A 65 -19.14 -20.84 -3.75
N LYS A 66 -19.24 -21.70 -4.77
CA LYS A 66 -18.32 -22.83 -5.01
C LYS A 66 -16.84 -22.42 -5.07
N LYS A 67 -16.54 -21.18 -5.51
CA LYS A 67 -15.15 -20.68 -5.60
C LYS A 67 -14.59 -20.28 -4.23
N TYR A 68 -15.43 -19.80 -3.32
CA TYR A 68 -15.01 -19.28 -2.02
C TYR A 68 -15.15 -20.31 -0.90
N GLU A 69 -16.07 -21.26 -1.02
CA GLU A 69 -16.34 -22.31 -0.04
C GLU A 69 -15.08 -23.09 0.41
N PRO A 70 -14.11 -23.44 -0.46
CA PRO A 70 -12.89 -24.09 -0.01
C PRO A 70 -12.09 -23.27 1.01
N ARG A 71 -12.02 -21.95 0.84
CA ARG A 71 -11.27 -21.08 1.76
C ARG A 71 -11.96 -20.93 3.11
N LEU A 72 -13.29 -20.93 3.13
CA LEU A 72 -14.04 -20.93 4.38
C LEU A 72 -13.82 -22.26 5.14
N ARG A 73 -13.91 -23.40 4.45
CA ARG A 73 -13.68 -24.72 5.08
C ARG A 73 -12.26 -24.84 5.64
N GLU A 74 -11.24 -24.39 4.91
CA GLU A 74 -9.86 -24.34 5.40
C GLU A 74 -9.71 -23.50 6.67
N LEU A 75 -10.36 -22.33 6.74
CA LEU A 75 -10.35 -21.49 7.93
C LEU A 75 -11.06 -22.17 9.10
N MET A 76 -12.27 -22.70 8.88
CA MET A 76 -13.04 -23.35 9.95
C MET A 76 -12.32 -24.59 10.49
N GLN A 77 -11.64 -25.34 9.62
CA GLN A 77 -10.79 -26.46 10.04
C GLN A 77 -9.64 -25.99 10.95
N TYR A 78 -8.96 -24.90 10.57
CA TYR A 78 -7.90 -24.31 11.40
C TYR A 78 -8.43 -23.85 12.76
N VAL A 79 -9.58 -23.15 12.79
CA VAL A 79 -10.15 -22.60 14.03
C VAL A 79 -10.64 -23.69 14.97
N HIS A 80 -11.35 -24.70 14.45
CA HIS A 80 -11.85 -25.80 15.25
C HIS A 80 -10.80 -26.86 15.57
N ARG A 81 -9.57 -26.71 15.04
CA ARG A 81 -8.47 -27.68 15.16
C ARG A 81 -8.89 -29.10 14.76
N CYS A 82 -9.71 -29.21 13.72
CA CYS A 82 -10.18 -30.50 13.20
C CYS A 82 -9.09 -31.16 12.36
N GLU A 83 -8.78 -32.42 12.67
CA GLU A 83 -7.86 -33.24 11.88
C GLU A 83 -8.45 -33.54 10.50
N GLU A 84 -9.72 -33.97 10.47
CA GLU A 84 -10.43 -34.28 9.23
C GLU A 84 -10.95 -33.01 8.52
N PRO A 85 -10.74 -32.87 7.20
CA PRO A 85 -11.26 -31.74 6.43
C PRO A 85 -12.79 -31.75 6.36
N TYR A 86 -13.41 -30.57 6.47
CA TYR A 86 -14.83 -30.41 6.21
C TYR A 86 -15.21 -30.87 4.80
N GLU A 87 -16.29 -31.65 4.71
CA GLU A 87 -16.84 -32.14 3.44
C GLU A 87 -17.25 -31.00 2.49
N LYS A 88 -17.39 -31.33 1.21
CA LYS A 88 -17.84 -30.36 0.22
C LYS A 88 -19.30 -30.02 0.48
N GLY A 89 -19.55 -28.73 0.67
CA GLY A 89 -20.90 -28.19 0.82
C GLY A 89 -21.42 -28.11 2.26
N THR A 90 -20.56 -28.41 3.25
CA THR A 90 -20.79 -28.09 4.66
C THR A 90 -21.27 -26.64 4.81
N THR A 91 -22.33 -26.47 5.59
CA THR A 91 -22.92 -25.16 5.90
C THR A 91 -22.59 -24.84 7.35
N PHE A 92 -22.01 -23.67 7.58
CA PHE A 92 -21.70 -23.18 8.93
C PHE A 92 -22.85 -22.30 9.41
N THR A 93 -23.15 -22.37 10.71
CA THR A 93 -24.21 -21.55 11.30
C THR A 93 -23.77 -20.09 11.42
N ARG A 94 -24.74 -19.19 11.59
CA ARG A 94 -24.46 -17.77 11.78
C ARG A 94 -23.63 -17.53 13.04
N GLU A 95 -23.93 -18.26 14.11
CA GLU A 95 -23.29 -18.16 15.42
C GLU A 95 -21.82 -18.55 15.31
N GLN A 96 -21.52 -19.67 14.64
CA GLN A 96 -20.16 -20.12 14.37
C GLN A 96 -19.34 -19.06 13.62
N LEU A 97 -19.94 -18.38 12.65
CA LEU A 97 -19.27 -17.34 11.87
C LEU A 97 -19.11 -16.02 12.63
N LEU A 98 -19.98 -15.73 13.59
CA LEU A 98 -19.87 -14.55 14.47
C LEU A 98 -18.85 -14.73 15.59
N GLU A 99 -18.55 -15.97 15.97
CA GLU A 99 -17.50 -16.29 16.94
C GLU A 99 -16.08 -16.08 16.38
N LEU A 100 -15.94 -15.99 15.05
CA LEU A 100 -14.66 -15.69 14.40
C LEU A 100 -14.15 -14.30 14.78
N LYS A 101 -12.90 -14.26 15.24
CA LYS A 101 -12.17 -13.04 15.56
C LYS A 101 -11.04 -12.79 14.55
N PRO A 102 -10.54 -11.56 14.42
CA PRO A 102 -9.40 -11.26 13.54
C PRO A 102 -8.18 -12.14 13.76
N GLU A 103 -7.89 -12.52 15.00
CA GLU A 103 -6.72 -13.30 15.38
C GLU A 103 -6.78 -14.72 14.79
N HIS A 104 -7.98 -15.32 14.73
CA HIS A 104 -8.19 -16.61 14.08
C HIS A 104 -7.85 -16.55 12.59
N ILE A 105 -8.28 -15.47 11.92
CA ILE A 105 -8.04 -15.27 10.49
C ILE A 105 -6.57 -14.96 10.24
N GLU A 106 -5.94 -14.20 11.13
CA GLU A 106 -4.52 -13.86 11.03
C GLU A 106 -3.64 -15.10 11.20
N GLY A 107 -3.86 -15.91 12.24
CA GLY A 107 -3.13 -17.15 12.45
C GLY A 107 -3.26 -18.10 11.26
N TRP A 108 -4.47 -18.23 10.72
CA TRP A 108 -4.70 -18.99 9.48
C TRP A 108 -3.93 -18.42 8.28
N LEU A 109 -3.92 -17.09 8.07
CA LEU A 109 -3.16 -16.48 6.99
C LEU A 109 -1.64 -16.58 7.20
N LYS A 110 -1.16 -16.50 8.45
CA LYS A 110 0.24 -16.71 8.82
C LYS A 110 0.66 -18.14 8.49
N MET A 111 -0.14 -19.13 8.89
CA MET A 111 0.06 -20.53 8.54
C MET A 111 0.19 -20.72 7.01
N LYS A 112 -0.64 -20.03 6.22
CA LYS A 112 -0.55 -20.09 4.74
C LYS A 112 0.68 -19.40 4.16
N ALA A 113 1.16 -18.33 4.78
CA ALA A 113 2.27 -17.52 4.26
C ALA A 113 3.64 -18.04 4.69
N TYR A 114 3.78 -18.37 5.98
CA TYR A 114 5.01 -18.78 6.66
C TYR A 114 5.10 -20.28 6.93
N GLY A 115 3.99 -21.03 6.80
CA GLY A 115 3.94 -22.44 7.20
C GLY A 115 3.76 -22.65 8.70
N THR A 116 3.66 -21.57 9.47
CA THR A 116 3.44 -21.53 10.93
C THR A 116 2.54 -20.34 11.27
N ASP A 117 1.74 -20.44 12.34
CA ASP A 117 0.90 -19.34 12.83
C ASP A 117 1.64 -18.41 13.80
N CYS A 118 2.82 -18.82 14.28
CA CYS A 118 3.73 -18.05 15.12
C CYS A 118 5.10 -17.87 14.44
N PRO A 119 5.19 -17.08 13.35
CA PRO A 119 6.45 -16.86 12.65
C PRO A 119 7.41 -16.00 13.46
N ASP A 120 8.68 -16.39 13.50
CA ASP A 120 9.77 -15.63 14.11
C ASP A 120 10.61 -14.93 13.05
N ILE A 121 10.22 -13.68 12.77
CA ILE A 121 10.85 -12.86 11.73
C ILE A 121 12.33 -12.57 12.04
N GLU A 122 12.65 -12.35 13.32
CA GLU A 122 14.00 -12.03 13.79
C GLU A 122 14.93 -13.23 13.61
N ASN A 123 14.43 -14.45 13.88
CA ASN A 123 15.17 -15.69 13.66
C ASN A 123 15.17 -16.19 12.21
N GLY A 124 14.58 -15.43 11.27
CA GLY A 124 14.72 -15.68 9.85
C GLY A 124 13.50 -16.27 9.15
N ASP A 125 12.34 -16.40 9.81
CA ASP A 125 11.13 -16.89 9.13
C ASP A 125 10.68 -15.89 8.05
N ARG A 126 10.28 -16.41 6.89
CA ARG A 126 9.90 -15.61 5.73
C ARG A 126 8.62 -16.12 5.07
N PRO A 127 7.79 -15.22 4.50
CA PRO A 127 6.52 -15.60 3.89
C PRO A 127 6.72 -16.15 2.46
N ILE A 128 7.32 -17.34 2.36
CA ILE A 128 7.71 -17.95 1.08
C ILE A 128 6.60 -18.81 0.47
N HIS A 129 5.62 -19.26 1.27
CA HIS A 129 4.62 -20.23 0.84
C HIS A 129 3.43 -19.61 0.10
N ALA A 130 3.12 -18.33 0.37
CA ALA A 130 2.05 -17.62 -0.30
C ALA A 130 2.36 -16.14 -0.50
N ARG A 131 1.94 -15.60 -1.65
CA ARG A 131 1.95 -14.15 -1.92
C ARG A 131 0.77 -13.44 -1.27
N SER A 132 0.96 -12.17 -0.95
CA SER A 132 -0.02 -11.18 -0.56
C SER A 132 -1.30 -11.21 -1.41
N SER A 133 -1.20 -11.34 -2.74
CA SER A 133 -2.37 -11.45 -3.62
C SER A 133 -3.20 -12.72 -3.37
N SER A 134 -2.55 -13.85 -3.05
CA SER A 134 -3.20 -15.09 -2.66
C SER A 134 -3.86 -14.98 -1.28
N LEU A 135 -3.22 -14.27 -0.34
CA LEU A 135 -3.78 -13.98 0.99
C LEU A 135 -5.01 -13.05 0.87
N GLU A 136 -4.93 -12.00 0.07
CA GLU A 136 -6.04 -11.09 -0.21
C GLU A 136 -7.24 -11.81 -0.83
N ASN A 137 -6.99 -12.73 -1.77
CA ASN A 137 -8.04 -13.57 -2.34
C ASN A 137 -8.66 -14.51 -1.30
N SER A 138 -7.85 -15.09 -0.41
CA SER A 138 -8.31 -15.96 0.68
C SER A 138 -9.19 -15.19 1.68
N LYS A 139 -8.73 -14.00 2.10
CA LYS A 139 -9.47 -13.06 2.94
C LYS A 139 -10.79 -12.64 2.29
N LYS A 140 -10.77 -12.26 1.00
CA LYS A 140 -11.97 -11.91 0.23
C LYS A 140 -12.98 -13.06 0.19
N SER A 141 -12.50 -14.29 0.02
CA SER A 141 -13.34 -15.49 -0.02
C SER A 141 -14.06 -15.70 1.30
N VAL A 142 -13.36 -15.60 2.43
CA VAL A 142 -13.98 -15.71 3.76
C VAL A 142 -14.96 -14.56 4.01
N SER A 143 -14.58 -13.33 3.66
CA SER A 143 -15.39 -12.11 3.86
C SER A 143 -16.77 -12.21 3.20
N PHE A 144 -16.90 -12.97 2.12
CA PHE A 144 -18.16 -13.20 1.42
C PHE A 144 -19.23 -13.87 2.30
N PHE A 145 -18.82 -14.75 3.22
CA PHE A 145 -19.73 -15.54 4.06
C PHE A 145 -20.05 -14.89 5.41
N MET A 146 -19.35 -13.81 5.77
CA MET A 146 -19.54 -13.15 7.06
C MET A 146 -20.94 -12.53 7.16
N PRO A 147 -21.72 -12.81 8.24
CA PRO A 147 -23.05 -12.23 8.41
C PRO A 147 -23.04 -10.70 8.37
N ASN A 148 -22.11 -10.08 9.09
CA ASN A 148 -21.91 -8.63 9.10
C ASN A 148 -20.91 -8.21 8.01
N LYS A 149 -21.26 -8.40 6.74
CA LYS A 149 -20.31 -8.26 5.61
C LYS A 149 -19.67 -6.88 5.46
N TYR A 150 -20.45 -5.80 5.62
CA TYR A 150 -20.00 -4.45 5.28
C TYR A 150 -19.30 -3.68 6.41
N PRO A 151 -19.79 -3.70 7.66
CA PRO A 151 -19.19 -2.93 8.76
C PRO A 151 -17.71 -3.26 8.98
N GLN A 152 -16.92 -2.23 9.29
CA GLN A 152 -15.53 -2.41 9.70
C GLN A 152 -15.46 -3.15 11.05
N TRP A 153 -14.34 -3.84 11.29
CA TRP A 153 -14.11 -4.44 12.61
C TRP A 153 -13.70 -3.35 13.61
N CYS A 154 -14.48 -3.15 14.65
CA CYS A 154 -14.16 -2.25 15.76
C CYS A 154 -14.76 -2.79 17.06
N ASN A 155 -14.03 -2.66 18.17
CA ASN A 155 -14.48 -3.02 19.53
C ASN A 155 -15.15 -4.41 19.63
N GLY A 156 -14.60 -5.42 18.93
CA GLY A 156 -15.12 -6.79 18.95
C GLY A 156 -16.38 -7.03 18.11
N GLN A 157 -16.79 -6.07 17.27
CA GLN A 157 -17.96 -6.17 16.41
C GLN A 157 -17.63 -5.84 14.95
N GLY A 158 -18.50 -6.28 14.04
CA GLY A 158 -18.38 -6.03 12.59
C GLY A 158 -17.83 -7.23 11.81
N ASN A 159 -17.12 -6.97 10.71
CA ASN A 159 -16.53 -8.02 9.87
C ASN A 159 -15.07 -8.31 10.30
N PRO A 160 -14.74 -9.48 10.88
CA PRO A 160 -13.39 -9.76 11.36
C PRO A 160 -12.35 -9.75 10.23
N THR A 161 -12.75 -10.01 8.98
CA THR A 161 -11.85 -9.93 7.80
C THR A 161 -11.41 -8.50 7.44
N LYS A 162 -12.04 -7.48 8.05
CA LYS A 162 -11.78 -6.07 7.80
C LYS A 162 -11.05 -5.36 8.95
N SER A 163 -10.40 -6.10 9.83
CA SER A 163 -9.56 -5.53 10.88
C SER A 163 -8.28 -4.88 10.30
N SER A 164 -7.74 -3.89 11.03
CA SER A 164 -6.43 -3.30 10.75
C SER A 164 -5.31 -4.33 10.84
N LEU A 165 -5.40 -5.26 11.80
CA LEU A 165 -4.47 -6.36 12.04
C LEU A 165 -4.22 -7.19 10.77
N LEU A 166 -5.28 -7.60 10.06
CA LEU A 166 -5.13 -8.33 8.79
C LEU A 166 -4.58 -7.45 7.65
N ALA A 167 -4.86 -6.15 7.68
CA ALA A 167 -4.35 -5.22 6.69
C ALA A 167 -2.84 -4.98 6.87
N GLU A 168 -2.36 -4.88 8.10
CA GLU A 168 -0.95 -4.75 8.46
C GLU A 168 -0.18 -6.01 8.11
N MET A 169 -0.66 -7.19 8.55
CA MET A 169 -0.05 -8.48 8.22
C MET A 169 0.12 -8.70 6.70
N ILE A 170 -0.87 -8.33 5.88
CA ILE A 170 -0.74 -8.40 4.41
C ILE A 170 0.24 -7.35 3.86
N LYS A 171 0.33 -6.15 4.45
CA LYS A 171 1.33 -5.14 4.07
C LYS A 171 2.74 -5.63 4.35
N ASP A 172 2.97 -6.32 5.47
CA ASP A 172 4.28 -6.86 5.82
C ASP A 172 4.71 -7.95 4.85
N VAL A 173 3.80 -8.87 4.47
CA VAL A 173 4.07 -9.86 3.42
C VAL A 173 4.43 -9.18 2.10
N LYS A 174 3.74 -8.09 1.72
CA LYS A 174 4.10 -7.29 0.52
C LYS A 174 5.51 -6.72 0.63
N LEU A 175 5.93 -6.28 1.81
CA LEU A 175 7.26 -5.72 2.03
C LEU A 175 8.35 -6.79 1.83
N PHE A 176 8.15 -8.00 2.34
CA PHE A 176 9.04 -9.14 2.08
C PHE A 176 9.13 -9.50 0.60
N GLU A 177 7.99 -9.51 -0.11
CA GLU A 177 7.98 -9.74 -1.57
C GLU A 177 8.80 -8.69 -2.33
N VAL A 178 8.72 -7.41 -1.94
CA VAL A 178 9.46 -6.32 -2.59
C VAL A 178 10.96 -6.44 -2.32
N ARG A 179 11.36 -6.93 -1.14
CA ARG A 179 12.76 -7.18 -0.77
C ARG A 179 13.35 -8.43 -1.42
N GLY A 180 12.54 -9.25 -2.10
CA GLY A 180 12.98 -10.53 -2.67
C GLY A 180 13.08 -11.65 -1.63
N GLU A 181 12.56 -11.44 -0.43
CA GLU A 181 12.57 -12.41 0.68
C GLU A 181 11.22 -13.13 0.82
N GLY A 182 10.21 -12.75 0.04
CA GLY A 182 8.89 -13.37 0.00
C GLY A 182 8.68 -14.31 -1.19
N SER A 183 7.49 -14.89 -1.28
CA SER A 183 7.13 -15.82 -2.35
C SER A 183 7.25 -15.22 -3.77
N GLU A 184 7.93 -15.91 -4.69
CA GLU A 184 8.19 -15.43 -6.05
C GLU A 184 6.93 -15.27 -6.92
N SER A 185 6.99 -14.37 -7.90
CA SER A 185 5.87 -14.09 -8.81
C SER A 185 5.84 -15.11 -9.94
N LYS A 186 4.87 -16.03 -9.90
CA LYS A 186 4.60 -16.97 -11.01
C LYS A 186 3.77 -16.36 -12.15
N ALA A 187 3.42 -15.08 -12.07
CA ALA A 187 2.66 -14.41 -13.13
C ALA A 187 3.50 -14.32 -14.40
N LYS A 188 3.02 -14.94 -15.48
CA LYS A 188 3.60 -14.79 -16.82
C LYS A 188 3.36 -13.37 -17.29
N ARG A 189 4.29 -12.47 -16.96
CA ARG A 189 4.37 -11.17 -17.63
C ARG A 189 4.88 -11.48 -19.02
N GLN A 190 4.13 -11.17 -20.06
CA GLN A 190 4.77 -10.97 -21.37
C GLN A 190 5.90 -9.98 -21.08
N GLU A 191 7.14 -10.40 -21.32
CA GLU A 191 8.24 -9.46 -21.34
C GLU A 191 7.77 -8.33 -22.23
N ARG A 192 7.68 -7.12 -21.67
CA ARG A 192 7.51 -5.94 -22.50
C ARG A 192 8.78 -5.91 -23.32
N ASN A 193 8.74 -6.51 -24.51
CA ASN A 193 9.81 -6.44 -25.48
C ASN A 193 10.28 -5.00 -25.46
N VAL A 194 11.56 -4.78 -25.14
CA VAL A 194 12.16 -3.45 -25.01
C VAL A 194 11.89 -2.60 -26.26
N THR A 195 11.55 -3.25 -27.37
CA THR A 195 11.01 -2.69 -28.62
C THR A 195 9.77 -1.81 -28.43
N ALA A 196 8.82 -2.13 -27.54
CA ALA A 196 7.65 -1.29 -27.25
C ALA A 196 8.00 -0.07 -26.36
N ALA A 197 9.02 -0.19 -25.50
CA ALA A 197 9.61 0.95 -24.81
C ALA A 197 10.36 1.90 -25.77
N GLY A 198 10.69 1.42 -26.97
CA GLY A 198 11.17 2.23 -28.09
C GLY A 198 10.21 3.38 -28.42
N GLY A 199 8.90 3.16 -28.42
CA GLY A 199 7.91 4.21 -28.71
C GLY A 199 7.90 5.33 -27.66
N THR A 200 7.94 4.98 -26.37
CA THR A 200 7.98 5.96 -25.27
C THR A 200 9.32 6.69 -25.19
N LYS A 201 10.44 5.96 -25.35
CA LYS A 201 11.79 6.53 -25.43
C LYS A 201 11.94 7.45 -26.65
N GLN A 202 11.34 7.07 -27.79
CA GLN A 202 11.28 7.89 -29.00
C GLN A 202 10.42 9.14 -28.79
N LYS A 203 9.27 9.05 -28.11
CA LYS A 203 8.46 10.24 -27.75
C LYS A 203 9.24 11.21 -26.85
N TYR A 204 9.88 10.70 -25.79
CA TYR A 204 10.70 11.52 -24.90
C TYR A 204 11.89 12.17 -25.63
N TYR A 205 12.61 11.39 -26.44
CA TYR A 205 13.70 11.89 -27.28
C TYR A 205 13.24 13.00 -28.24
N ARG A 206 12.11 12.80 -28.93
CA ARG A 206 11.55 13.75 -29.90
C ARG A 206 11.11 15.06 -29.23
N CYS A 207 10.39 14.99 -28.11
CA CYS A 207 9.96 16.19 -27.37
C CYS A 207 11.11 16.92 -26.67
N ASN A 208 12.16 16.20 -26.26
CA ASN A 208 13.35 16.80 -25.62
C ASN A 208 14.01 17.88 -26.49
N HIS A 209 13.93 17.78 -27.83
CA HIS A 209 14.45 18.82 -28.72
C HIS A 209 13.70 20.15 -28.58
N VAL A 210 12.38 20.12 -28.41
CA VAL A 210 11.56 21.31 -28.16
C VAL A 210 11.95 21.92 -26.81
N TRP A 211 12.07 21.10 -25.77
CA TRP A 211 12.46 21.56 -24.44
C TRP A 211 13.85 22.19 -24.41
N LYS A 212 14.82 21.67 -25.16
CA LYS A 212 16.15 22.29 -25.27
C LYS A 212 16.08 23.71 -25.83
N ILE A 213 15.23 23.97 -26.82
CA ILE A 213 15.05 25.30 -27.42
C ILE A 213 14.31 26.23 -26.47
N ILE A 214 13.21 25.77 -25.88
CA ILE A 214 12.47 26.55 -24.88
C ILE A 214 13.38 26.92 -23.71
N LYS A 215 14.20 25.98 -23.21
CA LYS A 215 15.17 26.25 -22.13
C LYS A 215 16.20 27.32 -22.52
N ARG A 216 16.72 27.29 -23.76
CA ARG A 216 17.64 28.34 -24.25
C ARG A 216 16.96 29.71 -24.30
N LEU A 217 15.74 29.77 -24.82
CA LEU A 217 14.95 31.00 -24.90
C LEU A 217 14.62 31.55 -23.51
N ILE A 218 14.25 30.70 -22.56
CA ILE A 218 14.01 31.11 -21.17
C ILE A 218 15.30 31.63 -20.52
N ASN A 219 16.43 30.94 -20.70
CA ASN A 219 17.71 31.40 -20.17
C ASN A 219 18.17 32.75 -20.75
N SER A 220 17.70 33.11 -21.94
CA SER A 220 17.95 34.42 -22.56
C SER A 220 16.95 35.51 -22.16
N GLY A 221 16.00 35.21 -21.27
CA GLY A 221 15.00 36.18 -20.76
C GLY A 221 13.63 36.14 -21.44
N HIS A 222 13.35 35.16 -22.32
CA HIS A 222 12.02 35.02 -22.91
C HIS A 222 11.08 34.22 -21.99
N ASN A 223 9.85 34.70 -21.81
CA ASN A 223 8.78 33.92 -21.16
C ASN A 223 8.40 32.69 -22.00
N HIS A 224 7.85 31.65 -21.38
CA HIS A 224 7.47 30.41 -22.07
C HIS A 224 6.50 30.63 -23.23
N HIS A 225 5.53 31.55 -23.08
CA HIS A 225 4.62 31.94 -24.17
C HIS A 225 5.37 32.55 -25.36
N MET A 226 6.34 33.45 -25.11
CA MET A 226 7.16 34.04 -26.17
C MET A 226 8.04 32.98 -26.85
N ALA A 227 8.56 32.01 -26.09
CA ALA A 227 9.33 30.91 -26.63
C ALA A 227 8.49 30.00 -27.56
N CYS A 228 7.27 29.65 -27.14
CA CYS A 228 6.33 28.91 -27.99
C CYS A 228 5.97 29.69 -29.26
N ASN A 229 5.63 30.98 -29.14
CA ASN A 229 5.30 31.83 -30.28
C ASN A 229 6.46 31.94 -31.27
N LYS A 230 7.70 32.06 -30.80
CA LYS A 230 8.90 32.11 -31.65
C LYS A 230 9.12 30.81 -32.41
N ILE A 231 8.90 29.66 -31.78
CA ILE A 231 8.94 28.35 -32.45
C ILE A 231 7.86 28.26 -33.52
N HIS A 232 6.62 28.67 -33.21
CA HIS A 232 5.53 28.70 -34.19
C HIS A 232 5.76 29.71 -35.33
N GLN A 233 6.39 30.85 -35.07
CA GLN A 233 6.72 31.83 -36.11
C GLN A 233 7.75 31.28 -37.11
N VAL A 234 8.71 30.47 -36.65
CA VAL A 234 9.75 29.89 -37.50
C VAL A 234 9.22 28.72 -38.34
N TYR A 235 8.37 27.87 -37.77
CA TYR A 235 7.88 26.67 -38.46
C TYR A 235 6.49 26.81 -39.07
N GLY A 236 5.74 27.86 -38.72
CA GLY A 236 4.36 28.07 -39.13
C GLY A 236 3.37 27.78 -37.99
N HIS A 237 2.39 28.67 -37.85
CA HIS A 237 1.37 28.59 -36.79
C HIS A 237 0.35 27.47 -37.05
N ASP A 238 0.14 27.12 -38.33
CA ASP A 238 -0.84 26.11 -38.77
C ASP A 238 -0.28 24.68 -38.77
N LEU A 239 1.00 24.50 -38.45
CA LEU A 239 1.60 23.16 -38.37
C LEU A 239 1.30 22.49 -37.04
N SER A 240 0.93 21.21 -37.11
CA SER A 240 0.80 20.39 -35.91
C SER A 240 2.14 20.23 -35.19
N VAL A 241 2.09 20.11 -33.86
CA VAL A 241 3.27 19.92 -33.00
C VAL A 241 4.16 18.77 -33.48
N THR A 242 3.58 17.69 -33.99
CA THR A 242 4.31 16.54 -34.57
C THR A 242 5.14 16.92 -35.80
N LYS A 243 4.60 17.78 -36.68
CA LYS A 243 5.31 18.29 -37.88
C LYS A 243 6.42 19.25 -37.49
N ILE A 244 6.19 20.12 -36.50
CA ILE A 244 7.21 21.03 -35.95
C ILE A 244 8.37 20.23 -35.35
N ILE A 245 8.09 19.21 -34.54
CA ILE A 245 9.11 18.31 -33.97
C ILE A 245 9.91 17.61 -35.07
N ALA A 246 9.26 17.15 -36.14
CA ALA A 246 9.95 16.53 -37.26
C ALA A 246 10.86 17.52 -38.02
N ALA A 247 10.44 18.78 -38.19
CA ALA A 247 11.27 19.83 -38.77
C ALA A 247 12.49 20.14 -37.88
N LEU A 248 12.28 20.31 -36.58
CA LEU A 248 13.33 20.53 -35.58
C LEU A 248 14.42 19.45 -35.59
N ILE A 249 14.02 18.18 -35.66
CA ILE A 249 14.97 17.05 -35.70
C ILE A 249 15.78 17.05 -37.00
N ARG A 250 15.13 17.34 -38.15
CA ARG A 250 15.83 17.44 -39.45
C ARG A 250 16.83 18.58 -39.46
N GLU A 251 16.47 19.71 -38.89
CA GLU A 251 17.28 20.93 -38.90
C GLU A 251 18.43 20.91 -37.90
N LYS A 252 18.30 20.18 -36.79
CA LYS A 252 19.41 19.94 -35.87
C LYS A 252 20.64 19.43 -36.64
N HIS A 253 20.45 18.43 -37.50
CA HIS A 253 21.54 17.89 -38.32
C HIS A 253 22.03 18.89 -39.38
N ARG A 254 21.15 19.77 -39.87
CA ARG A 254 21.47 20.78 -40.89
C ARG A 254 22.29 21.96 -40.35
N TYR A 255 22.07 22.37 -39.10
CA TYR A 255 22.65 23.58 -38.52
C TYR A 255 23.68 23.30 -37.43
N MET A 256 24.41 22.19 -37.54
CA MET A 256 25.62 21.94 -36.76
C MET A 256 26.62 23.10 -36.94
N PRO A 257 27.27 23.60 -35.87
CA PRO A 257 27.33 23.08 -34.49
C PRO A 257 26.24 23.60 -33.53
N PHE A 258 25.33 24.46 -33.99
CA PHE A 258 24.42 25.21 -33.10
C PHE A 258 23.14 24.45 -32.72
N ASP A 259 22.90 23.28 -33.33
CA ASP A 259 21.80 22.35 -33.04
C ASP A 259 20.36 22.92 -33.23
N CYS A 260 20.20 24.13 -33.75
CA CYS A 260 18.89 24.75 -33.99
C CYS A 260 18.88 25.77 -35.15
N HIS A 261 17.67 26.06 -35.63
CA HIS A 261 17.42 27.05 -36.69
C HIS A 261 18.00 28.43 -36.31
N PRO A 262 18.62 29.18 -37.24
CA PRO A 262 19.20 30.51 -36.98
C PRO A 262 18.26 31.47 -36.25
N ASN A 263 16.99 31.54 -36.67
CA ASN A 263 15.98 32.42 -36.05
C ASN A 263 15.54 32.00 -34.62
N LEU A 264 15.95 30.82 -34.16
CA LEU A 264 15.74 30.33 -32.79
C LEU A 264 17.00 30.42 -31.93
N ARG A 265 18.08 31.00 -32.47
CA ARG A 265 19.28 31.31 -31.70
C ARG A 265 19.03 32.57 -30.88
N VAL A 266 19.68 32.63 -29.73
CA VAL A 266 19.74 33.79 -28.86
C VAL A 266 21.17 33.98 -28.41
#